data_AF-A0A497I5X0-F1
#
_entry.id   AF-A0A497I5X0-F1
#
_cell.length_a   1.000
_cell.length_b   1.000
_cell.length_c   1.000
_cell.angle_alpha   90.00
_cell.angle_beta   90.00
_cell.angle_gamma   90.00
#
_symmetry.space_group_name_H-M   'P 1'
#
loop_
_entity.id
_entity.type
_entity.pdbx_description
1 polymer ?
#
loop_
_entity_poly.entity_id
_entity_poly.type
_entity_poly.pdbx_seq_one_letter_code
_entity_poly.pdbx_strand_id
1 'polypeptide(L)'
;MPSKKTSRRKKASSRKKAPSTSSRKSRAKKAKIKYRHPALVVVLYLVTFGIYSIYWFYKTKEELNKLGGKIPTFILYFIPIANLYWLYKYCEAFTKCVRKKESPLLWFFFVLFLEIVFMPVVQMELNKLA
;
A
#
# COMPACT_ATOMS: atom_id res chain seq x y z
N MET A 1 67.27 -0.29 39.67
CA MET A 1 66.82 0.80 40.58
C MET A 1 66.39 2.01 39.73
N PRO A 2 65.41 2.85 40.12
CA PRO A 2 64.01 2.53 40.31
C PRO A 2 63.04 3.58 39.68
N SER A 3 61.75 3.22 39.66
CA SER A 3 60.62 4.07 40.10
C SER A 3 59.96 5.15 39.19
N LYS A 4 58.78 4.73 38.68
CA LYS A 4 57.42 5.32 38.85
C LYS A 4 57.15 6.74 38.31
N LYS A 5 56.07 6.85 37.52
CA LYS A 5 54.74 7.40 37.91
C LYS A 5 53.86 7.52 36.63
N THR A 6 52.82 6.69 36.49
CA THR A 6 51.40 6.95 36.80
C THR A 6 50.69 8.05 35.98
N SER A 7 49.41 7.75 35.66
CA SER A 7 48.34 8.68 35.23
C SER A 7 48.34 8.96 33.71
N ARG A 8 47.28 8.76 32.92
CA ARG A 8 45.86 8.93 33.18
C ARG A 8 45.05 8.31 32.03
N ARG A 9 44.18 7.36 32.36
CA ARG A 9 42.79 7.20 31.84
C ARG A 9 42.40 8.11 30.64
N LYS A 10 42.18 7.53 29.47
CA LYS A 10 41.13 7.99 28.53
C LYS A 10 40.24 6.83 28.14
N LYS A 11 39.38 6.46 29.10
CA LYS A 11 38.11 5.78 28.83
C LYS A 11 37.19 6.77 28.11
N ALA A 12 36.34 6.21 27.24
CA ALA A 12 35.07 6.77 26.78
C ALA A 12 35.11 7.88 25.72
N SER A 13 35.00 7.47 24.45
CA SER A 13 34.08 8.14 23.53
C SER A 13 33.58 7.18 22.45
N SER A 14 33.11 5.99 22.85
CA SER A 14 32.13 5.26 22.04
C SER A 14 30.75 5.73 22.47
N ARG A 15 30.42 6.99 22.16
CA ARG A 15 29.03 7.47 22.25
C ARG A 15 28.27 6.81 21.11
N LYS A 16 27.87 5.55 21.33
CA LYS A 16 26.81 4.88 20.56
C LYS A 16 25.62 5.83 20.60
N LYS A 17 25.41 6.60 19.52
CA LYS A 17 24.18 7.38 19.32
C LYS A 17 23.04 6.38 19.43
N ALA A 18 22.24 6.51 20.49
CA ALA A 18 21.00 5.77 20.62
C ALA A 18 20.19 5.99 19.32
N PRO A 19 19.61 4.94 18.72
CA PRO A 19 18.75 5.13 17.56
C PRO A 19 17.56 5.97 18.01
N SER A 20 17.33 7.08 17.31
CA SER A 20 16.19 7.96 17.53
C SER A 20 14.90 7.13 17.53
N THR A 21 14.13 7.31 18.59
CA THR A 21 12.87 6.62 18.90
C THR A 21 11.76 6.85 17.85
N SER A 22 11.98 7.69 16.84
CA SER A 22 11.07 7.89 15.71
C SER A 22 11.18 6.82 14.63
N SER A 23 12.32 6.13 14.51
CA SER A 23 12.54 5.09 13.48
C SER A 23 11.94 3.71 13.83
N ARG A 24 11.48 3.51 15.07
CA ARG A 24 10.84 2.26 15.51
C ARG A 24 9.33 2.21 15.25
N LYS A 25 8.61 3.34 15.27
CA LYS A 25 7.16 3.35 15.04
C LYS A 25 6.77 3.12 13.58
N SER A 26 7.68 3.30 12.64
CA SER A 26 7.44 3.12 11.19
C SER A 26 7.61 1.68 10.69
N ARG A 27 8.18 0.77 11.49
CA ARG A 27 8.60 -0.57 11.01
C ARG A 27 7.61 -1.71 11.30
N ALA A 28 6.45 -1.47 11.93
CA ALA A 28 5.60 -2.58 12.37
C ALA A 28 4.07 -2.35 12.29
N LYS A 29 3.58 -1.53 11.36
CA LYS A 29 2.24 -1.81 10.82
C LYS A 29 2.44 -2.77 9.65
N LYS A 30 2.55 -4.08 9.96
CA LYS A 30 2.36 -5.14 8.96
C LYS A 30 1.04 -4.78 8.25
N ALA A 31 1.11 -4.44 6.95
CA ALA A 31 -0.05 -3.99 6.21
C ALA A 31 -1.09 -5.12 6.25
N LYS A 32 -2.11 -4.99 7.09
CA LYS A 32 -3.17 -6.00 7.21
C LYS A 32 -4.06 -5.85 5.98
N ILE A 33 -3.78 -6.65 4.96
CA ILE A 33 -4.66 -6.82 3.82
C ILE A 33 -5.80 -7.72 4.28
N LYS A 34 -7.04 -7.34 3.97
CA LYS A 34 -8.20 -8.16 4.31
C LYS A 34 -8.42 -9.19 3.19
N TYR A 35 -8.40 -10.47 3.54
CA TYR A 35 -8.87 -11.52 2.66
C TYR A 35 -10.36 -11.33 2.35
N ARG A 36 -10.74 -11.38 1.07
CA ARG A 36 -12.14 -11.35 0.63
C ARG A 36 -12.32 -12.35 -0.51
N HIS A 37 -13.36 -13.18 -0.45
CA HIS A 37 -13.62 -14.14 -1.51
C HIS A 37 -13.96 -13.43 -2.83
N PRO A 38 -13.24 -13.66 -3.95
CA PRO A 38 -13.46 -12.94 -5.21
C PRO A 38 -14.88 -13.08 -5.75
N ALA A 39 -15.48 -14.26 -5.63
CA ALA A 39 -16.87 -14.45 -6.07
C ALA A 39 -17.86 -13.60 -5.25
N LEU A 40 -17.61 -13.41 -3.95
CA LEU A 40 -18.46 -12.54 -3.13
C LEU A 40 -18.33 -11.07 -3.53
N VAL A 41 -17.16 -10.64 -4.01
CA VAL A 41 -16.97 -9.28 -4.53
C VAL A 41 -17.86 -9.05 -5.76
N VAL A 42 -17.94 -10.03 -6.68
CA VAL A 42 -18.81 -9.95 -7.87
C VAL A 42 -20.28 -10.02 -7.48
N VAL A 43 -20.67 -10.95 -6.62
CA VAL A 43 -22.06 -11.08 -6.15
C VAL A 43 -22.53 -9.80 -5.48
N LEU A 44 -21.72 -9.22 -4.58
CA LEU A 44 -22.07 -7.95 -3.94
C LEU A 44 -22.13 -6.78 -4.92
N TYR A 45 -21.22 -6.73 -5.91
CA TYR A 45 -21.29 -5.75 -6.99
C TYR A 45 -22.64 -5.83 -7.73
N LEU A 46 -23.08 -7.04 -8.11
CA LEU A 46 -24.34 -7.24 -8.82
C LEU A 46 -25.57 -6.93 -7.94
N VAL A 47 -25.60 -7.44 -6.70
CA VAL A 47 -26.72 -7.26 -5.77
C VAL A 47 -26.93 -5.79 -5.38
N THR A 48 -25.84 -5.03 -5.30
CA THR A 48 -25.89 -3.60 -4.96
C THR A 48 -25.95 -2.68 -6.18
N PHE A 49 -26.11 -3.23 -7.39
CA PHE A 49 -26.12 -2.48 -8.65
C PHE A 49 -24.90 -1.56 -8.80
N GLY A 50 -23.72 -2.07 -8.47
CA GLY A 50 -22.45 -1.36 -8.58
C GLY A 50 -22.08 -0.48 -7.38
N ILE A 51 -22.99 -0.19 -6.45
CA ILE A 51 -22.67 0.66 -5.28
C ILE A 51 -21.55 0.05 -4.43
N TYR A 52 -21.48 -1.29 -4.36
CA TYR A 52 -20.40 -1.97 -3.65
C TYR A 52 -19.01 -1.69 -4.24
N SER A 53 -18.87 -1.37 -5.54
CA SER A 53 -17.55 -1.03 -6.10
C SER A 53 -16.95 0.20 -5.44
N ILE A 54 -17.78 1.19 -5.10
CA ILE A 54 -17.36 2.41 -4.40
C ILE A 54 -16.73 2.07 -3.04
N TYR A 55 -17.42 1.26 -2.23
CA TYR A 55 -16.91 0.80 -0.94
C TYR A 55 -15.61 -0.01 -1.10
N TRP A 56 -15.58 -0.91 -2.08
CA TRP A 56 -14.45 -1.77 -2.33
C TRP A 56 -13.21 -0.96 -2.76
N PHE A 57 -13.36 -0.03 -3.71
CA PHE A 57 -12.28 0.86 -4.16
C PHE A 57 -11.71 1.70 -3.03
N TYR A 58 -12.56 2.21 -2.14
CA TYR A 58 -12.10 2.91 -0.94
C TYR A 58 -11.25 2.01 -0.05
N LYS A 59 -11.68 0.77 0.22
CA LYS A 59 -10.95 -0.17 1.07
C LYS A 59 -9.65 -0.66 0.45
N THR A 60 -9.65 -1.04 -0.82
CA THR A 60 -8.44 -1.51 -1.51
C THR A 60 -7.44 -0.39 -1.74
N LYS A 61 -7.91 0.86 -1.95
CA LYS A 61 -7.04 2.06 -1.92
C LYS A 61 -6.24 2.14 -0.63
N GLU A 62 -6.89 1.96 0.53
CA GLU A 62 -6.20 2.02 1.82
C GLU A 62 -5.17 0.90 1.96
N GLU A 63 -5.49 -0.30 1.48
CA GLU A 63 -4.58 -1.45 1.47
C GLU A 63 -3.37 -1.20 0.55
N LEU A 64 -3.60 -0.73 -0.67
CA LEU A 64 -2.54 -0.37 -1.62
C LEU A 64 -1.66 0.77 -1.09
N ASN A 65 -2.25 1.80 -0.48
CA ASN A 65 -1.47 2.88 0.15
C ASN A 65 -0.60 2.35 1.31
N LYS A 66 -1.08 1.37 2.08
CA LYS A 66 -0.26 0.69 3.11
C LYS A 66 0.87 -0.14 2.52
N LEU A 67 0.70 -0.67 1.31
CA LEU A 67 1.74 -1.39 0.56
C LEU A 67 2.74 -0.46 -0.14
N GLY A 68 2.62 0.86 0.02
CA GLY A 68 3.52 1.86 -0.56
C GLY A 68 2.95 2.58 -1.79
N GLY A 69 1.69 2.32 -2.14
CA GLY A 69 0.95 3.05 -3.16
C GLY A 69 0.75 4.53 -2.79
N LYS A 70 0.66 5.39 -3.79
CA LYS A 70 0.39 6.83 -3.62
C LYS A 70 -0.90 7.19 -4.36
N ILE A 71 -2.01 6.73 -3.82
CA ILE A 71 -3.35 7.02 -4.35
C ILE A 71 -3.91 8.25 -3.62
N PRO A 72 -4.36 9.29 -4.36
CA PRO A 72 -4.91 10.51 -3.78
C PRO A 72 -6.22 10.27 -3.01
N THR A 73 -6.84 11.34 -2.50
CA THR A 73 -8.11 11.29 -1.77
C THR A 73 -9.21 10.65 -2.62
N PHE A 74 -10.08 9.88 -1.98
CA PHE A 74 -11.16 9.15 -2.69
C PHE A 74 -12.24 10.08 -3.25
N ILE A 75 -12.30 11.34 -2.79
CA ILE A 75 -13.27 12.33 -3.28
C ILE A 75 -13.18 12.54 -4.80
N LEU A 76 -11.98 12.40 -5.39
CA LEU A 76 -11.75 12.56 -6.82
C LEU A 76 -12.47 11.49 -7.67
N TYR A 77 -12.79 10.33 -7.08
CA TYR A 77 -13.50 9.26 -7.77
C TYR A 77 -14.91 9.67 -8.21
N PHE A 78 -15.56 10.59 -7.48
CA PHE A 78 -16.92 11.03 -7.79
C PHE A 78 -17.01 12.10 -8.89
N ILE A 79 -15.89 12.73 -9.25
CA ILE A 79 -15.86 13.81 -10.25
C ILE A 79 -15.52 13.17 -11.60
N PRO A 80 -16.32 13.30 -12.67
CA PRO A 80 -16.13 12.54 -13.91
C PRO A 80 -14.72 12.62 -14.51
N ILE A 81 -14.16 13.82 -14.67
CA ILE A 81 -12.82 14.01 -15.24
C ILE A 81 -11.73 13.58 -14.26
N ALA A 82 -11.88 13.88 -12.97
CA ALA A 82 -10.89 13.50 -11.97
C ALA A 82 -10.92 11.99 -11.64
N ASN A 83 -12.04 11.32 -11.92
CA ASN A 83 -12.21 9.89 -11.76
C ASN A 83 -11.22 9.13 -12.66
N LEU A 84 -11.07 9.55 -13.91
CA LEU A 84 -10.09 8.95 -14.83
C LEU A 84 -8.67 9.06 -14.28
N TYR A 85 -8.29 10.24 -13.78
CA TYR A 85 -6.99 10.42 -13.12
C TYR A 85 -6.86 9.52 -11.87
N TRP A 86 -7.89 9.47 -11.03
CA TRP A 86 -7.89 8.67 -9.81
C TRP A 86 -7.76 7.17 -10.10
N LEU A 87 -8.50 6.65 -11.09
CA LEU A 87 -8.44 5.27 -11.57
C LEU A 87 -7.05 4.93 -12.13
N TYR A 88 -6.44 5.84 -12.89
CA TYR A 88 -5.06 5.66 -13.36
C TYR A 88 -4.08 5.56 -12.19
N LYS A 89 -4.17 6.46 -11.19
CA LYS A 89 -3.34 6.42 -9.97
C LYS A 89 -3.56 5.15 -9.16
N TYR A 90 -4.79 4.64 -9.11
CA TYR A 90 -5.11 3.35 -8.50
C TYR A 90 -4.39 2.21 -9.21
N CYS A 91 -4.48 2.16 -10.55
CA CYS A 91 -3.81 1.13 -11.36
C CYS A 91 -2.27 1.21 -11.24
N GLU A 92 -1.70 2.41 -11.24
CA GLU A 92 -0.29 2.64 -11.03
C GLU A 92 0.19 2.15 -9.66
N ALA A 93 -0.59 2.39 -8.60
CA ALA A 93 -0.30 1.85 -7.27
C ALA A 93 -0.41 0.32 -7.24
N PHE A 94 -1.44 -0.24 -7.89
CA PHE A 94 -1.65 -1.69 -7.98
C PHE A 94 -0.49 -2.40 -8.69
N THR A 95 -0.06 -1.94 -9.87
CA THR A 95 1.07 -2.56 -10.57
C THR A 95 2.38 -2.37 -9.81
N LYS A 96 2.63 -1.21 -9.18
CA LYS A 96 3.84 -1.00 -8.37
C LYS A 96 3.91 -1.89 -7.13
N CYS A 97 2.79 -2.08 -6.44
CA CYS A 97 2.75 -2.83 -5.18
C CYS A 97 2.58 -4.34 -5.39
N VAL A 98 1.85 -4.75 -6.43
CA VAL A 98 1.37 -6.13 -6.59
C VAL A 98 1.93 -6.77 -7.87
N ARG A 99 1.85 -6.10 -9.02
CA ARG A 99 2.31 -6.63 -10.33
C ARG A 99 3.43 -5.79 -10.96
N LYS A 100 4.62 -5.83 -10.35
CA LYS A 100 5.77 -4.94 -10.65
C LYS A 100 6.25 -4.90 -12.10
N LYS A 101 5.89 -5.90 -12.92
CA LYS A 101 6.33 -6.04 -14.33
C LYS A 101 5.29 -5.55 -15.34
N GLU A 102 4.12 -5.11 -14.90
CA GLU A 102 3.02 -4.79 -15.80
C GLU A 102 2.80 -3.30 -15.98
N SER A 103 2.31 -2.94 -17.16
CA SER A 103 2.03 -1.55 -17.50
C SER A 103 0.77 -1.07 -16.76
N PRO A 104 0.83 0.08 -16.06
CA PRO A 104 -0.35 0.69 -15.44
C PRO A 104 -1.46 0.99 -16.46
N LEU A 105 -1.08 1.32 -17.70
CA LEU A 105 -1.98 1.64 -18.79
C LEU A 105 -2.88 0.46 -19.17
N LEU A 106 -2.35 -0.76 -19.22
CA LEU A 106 -3.15 -1.95 -19.52
C LEU A 106 -4.27 -2.14 -18.48
N TRP A 107 -3.93 -2.02 -17.20
CA TRP A 107 -4.90 -2.11 -16.11
C TRP A 107 -5.89 -0.96 -16.09
N PHE A 108 -5.46 0.23 -16.53
CA PHE A 108 -6.34 1.38 -16.67
C PHE A 108 -7.43 1.14 -17.74
N PHE A 109 -7.07 0.64 -18.93
CA PHE A 109 -8.09 0.26 -19.91
C PHE A 109 -8.95 -0.92 -19.43
N PHE A 110 -8.35 -1.87 -18.71
CA PHE A 110 -9.10 -2.99 -18.13
C PHE A 110 -10.17 -2.52 -17.13
N VAL A 111 -9.86 -1.56 -16.24
CA VAL A 111 -10.87 -1.04 -15.30
C VAL A 111 -11.95 -0.21 -16.00
N LEU A 112 -11.62 0.51 -17.08
CA LEU A 112 -12.59 1.35 -17.80
C LEU A 112 -13.66 0.54 -18.54
N PHE A 113 -13.29 -0.57 -19.18
CA PHE A 113 -14.21 -1.37 -19.99
C PHE A 113 -14.73 -2.63 -19.29
N LEU A 114 -14.00 -3.14 -18.29
CA LEU A 114 -14.23 -4.46 -17.69
C LEU A 114 -14.20 -4.38 -16.15
N GLU A 115 -14.85 -3.38 -15.56
CA GLU A 115 -14.87 -3.18 -14.09
C GLU A 115 -15.30 -4.44 -13.33
N ILE A 116 -16.32 -5.14 -13.82
CA ILE A 116 -16.85 -6.38 -13.20
C ILE A 116 -15.81 -7.49 -13.11
N VAL A 117 -14.87 -7.56 -14.07
CA VAL A 117 -13.78 -8.55 -14.07
C VAL A 117 -12.56 -8.00 -13.33
N PHE A 118 -12.31 -6.69 -13.42
CA PHE A 118 -11.21 -6.03 -12.74
C PHE A 118 -11.22 -6.25 -11.23
N MET A 119 -12.36 -6.02 -10.58
CA MET A 119 -12.49 -6.13 -9.11
C MET A 119 -12.08 -7.50 -8.55
N PRO A 120 -12.65 -8.64 -9.01
CA PRO A 120 -12.26 -9.95 -8.50
C PRO A 120 -10.81 -10.30 -8.84
N VAL A 121 -10.29 -9.85 -9.99
CA VAL A 121 -8.88 -10.10 -10.35
C VAL A 121 -7.92 -9.38 -9.40
N VAL A 122 -8.15 -8.09 -9.13
CA VAL A 122 -7.36 -7.34 -8.14
C VAL A 122 -7.51 -7.97 -6.75
N GLN A 123 -8.71 -8.43 -6.40
CA GLN A 123 -8.94 -9.11 -5.11
C GLN A 123 -8.14 -10.42 -5.01
N MET A 124 -8.06 -11.22 -6.07
CA MET A 124 -7.24 -12.44 -6.09
C MET A 124 -5.77 -12.11 -5.83
N GLU A 125 -5.25 -11.07 -6.45
CA GLU A 125 -3.85 -10.67 -6.26
C GLU A 125 -3.58 -10.10 -4.86
N LEU A 126 -4.51 -9.31 -4.31
CA LEU A 126 -4.40 -8.82 -2.94
C LEU A 126 -4.50 -9.96 -1.91
N ASN A 127 -5.35 -10.96 -2.17
CA ASN A 127 -5.49 -12.13 -1.29
C ASN A 127 -4.21 -12.96 -1.20
N LYS A 128 -3.38 -13.00 -2.24
CA LYS A 128 -2.06 -13.68 -2.20
C LYS A 128 -1.09 -13.01 -1.23
N LEU A 129 -1.34 -11.75 -0.88
CA LEU A 129 -0.49 -10.94 0.00
C LEU A 129 -1.05 -10.83 1.43
N ALA A 130 -2.27 -11.32 1.68
CA ALA A 130 -2.97 -11.29 2.97
C ALA A 130 -2.50 -12.43 3.88
#